data_AF-A0A452XAX2-F1
#
_entry.id   AF-A0A452XAX2-F1
#
_cell.length_a   1.000
_cell.length_b   1.000
_cell.length_c   1.000
_cell.angle_alpha   90.00
_cell.angle_beta   90.00
_cell.angle_gamma   90.00
#
_symmetry.space_group_name_H-M   'P 1'
#
loop_
_entity.id
_entity.type
_entity.pdbx_description
1 polymer ?
#
loop_
_entity_poly.entity_id
_entity_poly.type
_entity_poly.pdbx_seq_one_letter_code
_entity_poly.pdbx_strand_id
1 'polypeptide(L)'
;NLSVLEAFQDLKYKLNRPFFMEIIILGSWAIWISRNNKFFEHIAPSFQGWKFIFLEELKLLRYTMKKKYAHQFSAWLETIL
;
A
#
# COMPACT_ATOMS: atom_id res chain seq x y z
N ASN A 1 3.32 0.79 24.00
CA ASN A 1 2.13 0.81 23.10
C ASN A 1 2.03 2.17 22.47
N LEU A 2 2.43 2.31 21.20
CA LEU A 2 2.08 3.49 20.41
C LEU A 2 0.57 3.42 20.15
N SER A 3 -0.13 4.52 20.39
CA SER A 3 -1.50 4.66 19.94
C SER A 3 -1.55 4.59 18.41
N VAL A 4 -2.71 4.21 17.87
CA VAL A 4 -2.93 4.15 16.42
C VAL A 4 -2.63 5.50 15.75
N LEU A 5 -2.98 6.61 16.42
CA LEU A 5 -2.73 7.96 15.92
C LEU A 5 -1.23 8.28 15.82
N GLU A 6 -0.43 7.89 16.81
CA GLU A 6 1.02 8.07 16.78
C GLU A 6 1.66 7.22 15.68
N ALA A 7 1.16 5.99 15.44
CA ALA A 7 1.62 5.15 14.35
C ALA A 7 1.34 5.76 12.97
N PHE A 8 0.16 6.36 12.78
CA PHE A 8 -0.16 7.09 11.54
C PHE A 8 0.75 8.31 11.33
N GLN A 9 1.00 9.06 12.40
CA GLN A 9 1.87 10.23 12.35
C GLN A 9 3.30 9.83 11.99
N ASP A 10 3.82 8.77 12.61
CA ASP A 10 5.15 8.20 12.32
C ASP A 10 5.25 7.69 10.87
N LEU A 11 4.25 6.95 10.38
CA LEU A 11 4.20 6.49 9.00
C LEU A 11 4.17 7.64 8.00
N LYS A 12 3.41 8.70 8.27
CA LYS A 12 3.38 9.91 7.43
C LYS A 12 4.77 10.52 7.32
N TYR A 13 5.49 10.65 8.44
CA TYR A 13 6.86 11.20 8.44
C TYR A 13 7.85 10.29 7.72
N LYS A 14 7.78 8.97 7.94
CA LYS A 14 8.69 8.00 7.30
C LYS A 14 8.47 7.91 5.80
N LEU A 15 7.22 7.91 5.34
CA LEU A 15 6.89 7.85 3.93
C LEU A 15 7.28 9.15 3.22
N ASN A 16 7.05 10.31 3.84
CA ASN A 16 7.44 11.62 3.32
C ASN A 16 7.06 11.83 1.84
N ARG A 17 5.84 11.43 1.48
CA ARG A 17 5.24 11.61 0.15
C ARG A 17 3.86 12.25 0.28
N PRO A 18 3.42 13.06 -0.70
CA PRO A 18 2.09 13.69 -0.64
C PRO A 18 0.93 12.69 -0.79
N PHE A 19 1.22 11.46 -1.23
CA PHE A 19 0.29 10.33 -1.37
C PHE A 19 0.51 9.24 -0.30
N PHE A 20 1.03 9.61 0.87
CA PHE A 20 1.31 8.66 1.96
C PHE A 20 0.05 7.89 2.42
N MET A 21 -1.13 8.53 2.39
CA MET A 21 -2.38 7.89 2.79
C MET A 21 -2.75 6.78 1.83
N GLU A 22 -2.59 7.00 0.52
CA GLU A 22 -2.86 5.99 -0.51
C GLU A 22 -1.97 4.75 -0.31
N ILE A 23 -0.69 4.94 0.05
CA ILE A 23 0.23 3.85 0.40
C ILE A 23 -0.28 3.06 1.62
N ILE A 24 -0.69 3.74 2.69
CA ILE A 24 -1.15 3.08 3.92
C ILE A 24 -2.47 2.34 3.71
N ILE A 25 -3.40 2.94 2.97
CA ILE A 25 -4.69 2.34 2.63
C ILE A 25 -4.48 1.07 1.81
N LEU A 26 -3.65 1.12 0.76
CA LEU A 26 -3.40 -0.05 -0.08
C LEU A 26 -2.59 -1.13 0.66
N GLY A 27 -1.69 -0.76 1.57
CA GLY A 27 -1.00 -1.72 2.43
C GLY A 27 -1.98 -2.48 3.33
N SER A 28 -2.95 -1.75 3.91
CA SER A 28 -4.02 -2.33 4.73
C SER A 28 -5.00 -3.18 3.89
N TRP A 29 -5.31 -2.74 2.67
CA TRP A 29 -6.11 -3.47 1.71
C TRP A 29 -5.46 -4.80 1.32
N ALA A 30 -4.16 -4.81 1.04
CA ALA A 30 -3.42 -6.03 0.76
C ALA A 30 -3.40 -7.00 1.96
N ILE A 31 -3.40 -6.51 3.21
CA ILE A 31 -3.55 -7.36 4.41
C ILE A 31 -4.93 -8.01 4.42
N TRP A 32 -5.98 -7.23 4.13
CA TRP A 32 -7.34 -7.73 4.07
C TRP A 32 -7.50 -8.80 2.98
N ILE A 33 -7.00 -8.57 1.76
CA ILE A 33 -7.00 -9.59 0.69
C ILE A 33 -6.23 -10.84 1.14
N SER A 34 -5.03 -10.68 1.70
CA SER A 34 -4.20 -11.82 2.15
C SER A 34 -4.93 -12.69 3.17
N ARG A 35 -5.71 -12.08 4.08
CA ARG A 35 -6.55 -12.80 5.06
C ARG A 35 -7.73 -13.49 4.40
N ASN A 36 -8.37 -12.86 3.42
CA ASN A 36 -9.49 -13.44 2.69
C ASN A 36 -9.06 -14.64 1.83
N ASN A 37 -7.92 -14.54 1.15
CA ASN A 37 -7.38 -15.63 0.34
C ASN A 37 -7.13 -16.90 1.16
N LYS A 38 -6.85 -16.78 2.47
CA LYS A 38 -6.76 -17.94 3.37
C LYS A 38 -8.07 -18.73 3.44
N PHE A 39 -9.21 -18.05 3.47
CA PHE A 39 -10.52 -18.67 3.65
C PHE A 39 -11.16 -19.06 2.32
N PHE A 40 -11.03 -18.23 1.29
CA PHE A 40 -11.69 -18.43 0.01
C PHE A 40 -10.84 -19.21 -1.00
N GLU A 41 -9.52 -19.02 -0.99
CA GLU A 41 -8.59 -19.60 -1.96
C GLU A 41 -7.64 -20.64 -1.34
N HIS A 42 -7.76 -20.90 -0.03
CA HIS A 42 -6.86 -21.75 0.75
C HIS A 42 -5.36 -21.37 0.66
N ILE A 43 -5.06 -20.11 0.34
CA ILE A 43 -3.68 -19.61 0.25
C ILE A 43 -3.22 -19.15 1.63
N ALA A 44 -2.15 -19.74 2.15
CA ALA A 44 -1.56 -19.30 3.42
C ALA A 44 -1.02 -17.85 3.30
N PRO A 45 -1.39 -16.93 4.22
CA PRO A 45 -0.85 -15.58 4.22
C PRO A 45 0.67 -15.60 4.38
N SER A 46 1.37 -14.88 3.51
CA SER A 46 2.81 -14.68 3.58
C SER A 46 3.16 -13.24 3.27
N PHE A 47 4.31 -12.78 3.78
CA PHE A 47 4.78 -11.43 3.46
C PHE A 47 5.00 -11.24 1.96
N GLN A 48 5.50 -12.27 1.26
CA GLN A 48 5.71 -12.20 -0.19
C GLN A 48 4.39 -12.09 -0.96
N GLY A 49 3.36 -12.86 -0.57
CA GLY A 49 2.02 -12.78 -1.17
C GLY A 49 1.37 -11.41 -0.91
N TRP A 50 1.48 -10.90 0.31
CA TRP A 50 1.04 -9.55 0.64
C TRP A 50 1.75 -8.49 -0.19
N LYS A 51 3.08 -8.57 -0.31
CA LYS A 51 3.90 -7.64 -1.09
C LYS A 51 3.50 -7.66 -2.56
N PHE A 52 3.26 -8.84 -3.12
CA PHE A 52 2.77 -8.99 -4.49
C PHE A 52 1.44 -8.26 -4.70
N ILE A 53 0.44 -8.56 -3.86
CA ILE A 53 -0.89 -7.90 -3.93
C ILE A 53 -0.73 -6.37 -3.81
N PHE A 54 0.07 -5.91 -2.85
CA PHE A 54 0.31 -4.49 -2.62
C PHE A 54 0.91 -3.77 -3.84
N LEU A 55 1.90 -4.38 -4.50
CA LEU A 55 2.51 -3.80 -5.71
C LEU A 55 1.55 -3.79 -6.89
N GLU A 56 0.71 -4.82 -7.06
CA GLU A 56 -0.33 -4.83 -8.10
C GLU A 56 -1.36 -3.71 -7.89
N GLU A 57 -1.80 -3.50 -6.65
CA GLU A 57 -2.72 -2.40 -6.29
C GLU A 57 -2.09 -1.02 -6.54
N LEU A 58 -0.80 -0.85 -6.25
CA LEU A 58 -0.07 0.39 -6.57
C LEU A 58 0.03 0.64 -8.07
N LYS A 59 0.23 -0.41 -8.89
CA LYS A 59 0.21 -0.29 -10.36
C LYS A 59 -1.15 0.19 -10.86
N LEU A 60 -2.24 -0.29 -10.26
CA LEU A 60 -3.60 0.16 -10.60
C LEU A 60 -3.85 1.62 -10.17
N LEU A 61 -3.38 2.00 -8.98
CA LEU A 61 -3.49 3.38 -8.48
C LEU A 61 -2.85 4.41 -9.42
N ARG A 62 -1.82 4.03 -10.18
CA ARG A 62 -1.19 4.91 -11.19
C ARG A 62 -2.20 5.53 -12.15
N TYR A 63 -3.24 4.79 -12.52
CA TYR A 63 -4.26 5.21 -13.48
C TYR A 63 -5.36 6.08 -12.85
N THR A 64 -5.56 5.99 -11.54
CA THR A 64 -6.60 6.72 -10.81
C THR A 64 -6.02 7.83 -9.92
N MET A 65 -4.70 7.98 -9.90
CA MET A 65 -4.00 8.98 -9.10
C MET A 65 -4.45 10.40 -9.45
N LYS A 66 -4.60 11.25 -8.42
CA LYS A 66 -4.90 12.67 -8.60
C LYS A 66 -3.84 13.29 -9.53
N LYS A 67 -4.28 14.00 -10.56
CA LYS A 67 -3.40 14.58 -11.60
C LYS A 67 -2.17 15.32 -11.03
N LYS A 68 -2.35 16.09 -9.96
CA LYS A 68 -1.27 16.82 -9.27
C LYS A 68 -0.16 15.94 -8.66
N TYR A 69 -0.44 14.66 -8.41
CA TYR A 69 0.53 13.70 -7.85
C TYR A 69 0.94 12.62 -8.85
N ALA A 70 0.27 12.51 -10.01
CA ALA A 70 0.47 11.43 -10.97
C ALA A 70 1.93 11.28 -11.41
N HIS A 71 2.61 12.38 -11.76
CA HIS A 71 4.01 12.34 -12.17
C HIS A 71 4.93 11.85 -11.04
N GLN A 72 4.80 12.43 -9.84
CA GLN A 72 5.63 12.07 -8.68
C GLN A 72 5.36 10.63 -8.21
N PHE A 73 4.10 10.19 -8.27
CA PHE A 73 3.72 8.82 -7.92
C PHE A 73 4.31 7.83 -8.92
N SER A 74 4.16 8.05 -10.22
CA SER A 74 4.75 7.19 -11.24
C SER A 74 6.26 7.09 -11.08
N ALA A 75 6.95 8.22 -10.94
CA ALA A 75 8.40 8.23 -10.72
C ALA A 75 8.81 7.44 -9.47
N TRP A 76 8.06 7.53 -8.37
CA TRP A 76 8.32 6.74 -7.17
C TRP A 76 8.00 5.26 -7.36
N LEU A 77 6.91 4.92 -8.05
CA LEU A 77 6.51 3.54 -8.30
C LEU A 77 7.61 2.79 -9.07
N GLU A 78 8.21 3.42 -10.09
CA GLU A 78 9.32 2.81 -10.84
C GLU A 78 10.57 2.55 -9.97
N THR A 79 10.73 3.20 -8.81
CA THR A 79 11.86 2.92 -7.89
C THR A 79 11.64 1.70 -7.00
N ILE A 80 10.41 1.20 -6.89
CA ILE A 80 10.04 0.11 -5.97
C ILE A 80 9.50 -1.14 -6.68
N LEU A 81 9.23 -1.05 -7.98
CA LEU A 81 8.96 -2.18 -8.87
C LEU A 81 10.27 -2.89 -9.22
#